data_AF-A0A9D8EJ64-F1
#
_entry.id   AF-A0A9D8EJ64-F1
#
_cell.length_a   1.000
_cell.length_b   1.000
_cell.length_c   1.000
_cell.angle_alpha   90.00
_cell.angle_beta   90.00
_cell.angle_gamma   90.00
#
_symmetry.space_group_name_H-M   'P 1'
#
loop_
_entity.id
_entity.type
_entity.pdbx_description
1 polymer ?
#
loop_
_entity_poly.entity_id
_entity_poly.type
_entity_poly.pdbx_seq_one_letter_code
_entity_poly.pdbx_strand_id
1 'polypeptide(L)'
;MSGDIKLSIANISQLSEDEIFLLQISKKSEKLSDFIKAAVPKNDKNWLSDLKSWEIKNKWIKDISDICIEEYEQVFFDFGKELLDLKNPEDYRSFKEKILSK
;
A
#
# COMPACT_ATOMS: atom_id res chain seq x y z
N MET A 1 11.20 31.21 0.01
CA MET A 1 10.37 30.37 0.89
C MET A 1 10.56 28.94 0.45
N SER A 2 11.46 28.20 1.11
CA SER A 2 11.65 26.77 0.84
C SER A 2 10.62 26.02 1.68
N GLY A 3 9.36 26.05 1.25
CA GLY A 3 8.34 25.19 1.84
C GLY A 3 8.69 23.77 1.42
N ASP A 4 9.33 23.01 2.31
CA ASP A 4 9.46 21.56 2.15
C ASP A 4 8.04 20.98 2.04
N ILE A 5 7.56 20.83 0.81
CA ILE A 5 6.39 20.03 0.52
C ILE A 5 6.82 18.61 0.86
N LYS A 6 6.58 18.19 2.12
CA LYS A 6 6.74 16.80 2.53
C LYS A 6 5.63 15.99 1.86
N LEU A 7 5.85 15.70 0.58
CA LEU A 7 5.00 14.83 -0.21
C LEU A 7 4.74 13.53 0.56
N SER A 8 3.46 13.25 0.75
CA SER A 8 3.00 12.02 1.38
C SER A 8 2.95 10.91 0.33
N ILE A 9 3.68 9.82 0.60
CA ILE A 9 3.88 8.72 -0.33
C ILE A 9 3.54 7.41 0.38
N ALA A 10 2.80 6.54 -0.30
CA ALA A 10 2.61 5.14 0.07
C ALA A 10 3.15 4.23 -1.05
N ASN A 11 4.02 3.30 -0.69
CA ASN A 11 4.52 2.26 -1.60
C ASN A 11 3.98 0.91 -1.14
N ILE A 12 3.39 0.18 -2.07
CA ILE A 12 2.83 -1.15 -1.85
C ILE A 12 3.57 -2.11 -2.79
N SER A 13 4.47 -2.93 -2.24
CA SER A 13 5.35 -3.80 -3.03
C SER A 13 5.03 -5.26 -2.78
N GLN A 14 4.85 -6.06 -3.83
CA GLN A 14 4.71 -7.50 -3.70
C GLN A 14 6.08 -8.12 -3.34
N LEU A 15 6.14 -8.87 -2.23
CA LEU A 15 7.40 -9.44 -1.74
C LEU A 15 7.69 -10.85 -2.27
N SER A 16 6.66 -11.65 -2.54
CA SER A 16 6.83 -13.05 -2.93
C SER A 16 5.69 -13.56 -3.82
N GLU A 17 5.87 -14.78 -4.35
CA GLU A 17 4.79 -15.55 -4.98
C GLU A 17 3.67 -15.89 -3.98
N ASP A 18 3.97 -15.91 -2.68
CA ASP A 18 3.06 -16.29 -1.57
C ASP A 18 2.06 -15.20 -1.17
N GLU A 19 1.68 -14.31 -2.08
CA GLU A 19 0.59 -13.36 -1.85
C GLU A 19 0.82 -12.39 -0.67
N ILE A 20 2.07 -12.02 -0.40
CA ILE A 20 2.44 -11.06 0.65
C ILE A 20 2.93 -9.75 0.04
N PHE A 21 2.57 -8.64 0.68
CA PHE A 21 2.93 -7.29 0.28
C PHE A 21 3.55 -6.50 1.42
N LEU A 22 4.48 -5.63 1.06
CA LEU A 22 5.09 -4.65 1.93
C LEU A 22 4.42 -3.28 1.71
N LEU A 23 3.89 -2.70 2.77
CA LEU A 23 3.36 -1.35 2.80
C LEU A 23 4.33 -0.42 3.53
N GLN A 24 4.86 0.53 2.78
CA GLN A 24 5.77 1.57 3.23
C GLN A 24 5.10 2.93 3.10
N ILE A 25 5.10 3.71 4.18
CA ILE A 25 4.43 5.02 4.20
C ILE A 25 5.40 6.10 4.68
N SER A 26 5.47 7.22 3.95
CA SER A 26 6.34 8.35 4.32
C SER A 26 5.78 9.16 5.51
N LYS A 27 4.46 9.08 5.73
CA LYS A 27 3.73 9.73 6.82
C LYS A 27 2.73 8.75 7.42
N LYS A 28 2.55 8.79 8.74
CA LYS A 28 1.51 8.01 9.42
C LYS A 28 0.13 8.56 9.09
N SER A 29 -0.75 7.72 8.56
CA SER A 29 -2.20 7.97 8.46
C SER A 29 -2.91 7.28 9.63
N GLU A 30 -3.76 8.01 10.35
CA GLU A 30 -4.58 7.46 11.44
C GLU A 30 -5.60 6.46 10.88
N LYS A 31 -6.29 6.83 9.79
CA LYS A 31 -7.26 5.97 9.11
C LYS A 31 -6.66 4.63 8.69
N LEU A 32 -5.51 4.66 8.02
CA LEU A 32 -4.79 3.46 7.60
C LEU A 32 -4.32 2.64 8.80
N SER A 33 -3.74 3.30 9.81
CA SER A 33 -3.26 2.63 11.02
C SER A 33 -4.39 1.92 11.77
N ASP A 34 -5.55 2.57 11.88
CA ASP A 34 -6.70 2.03 12.59
C ASP A 34 -7.36 0.90 11.80
N PHE A 35 -7.46 1.03 10.47
CA PHE A 35 -7.90 -0.07 9.61
C PHE A 35 -7.00 -1.30 9.76
N ILE A 36 -5.68 -1.13 9.62
CA ILE A 36 -4.74 -2.25 9.75
C ILE A 36 -4.86 -2.87 11.14
N LYS A 37 -5.00 -2.08 12.21
CA LYS A 37 -5.12 -2.60 13.57
C LYS A 37 -6.43 -3.35 13.84
N ALA A 38 -7.55 -2.80 13.39
CA ALA A 38 -8.89 -3.30 13.70
C ALA A 38 -9.39 -4.38 12.73
N ALA A 39 -9.18 -4.19 11.42
CA ALA A 39 -9.74 -5.07 10.39
C ALA A 39 -8.81 -6.22 10.02
N VAL A 40 -7.50 -5.97 9.92
CA VAL A 40 -6.54 -7.00 9.47
C VAL A 40 -6.17 -7.92 10.65
N PRO A 41 -6.45 -9.24 10.58
CA PRO A 41 -6.10 -10.20 11.64
C PRO A 41 -4.59 -10.26 11.89
N LYS A 42 -4.19 -10.61 13.12
CA LYS A 42 -2.76 -10.74 13.48
C LYS A 42 -2.01 -11.75 12.59
N ASN A 43 -2.67 -12.79 12.09
CA ASN A 43 -2.05 -13.79 11.21
C ASN A 43 -1.90 -13.32 9.76
N ASP A 44 -2.43 -12.15 9.43
CA ASP A 44 -2.42 -11.57 8.08
C ASP A 44 -1.61 -10.27 8.01
N LYS A 45 -1.01 -9.84 9.13
CA LYS A 45 -0.15 -8.67 9.21
C LYS A 45 1.07 -8.90 10.10
N ASN A 46 2.19 -8.30 9.74
CA ASN A 46 3.35 -8.22 10.60
C ASN A 46 3.97 -6.81 10.52
N TRP A 47 4.42 -6.26 11.64
CA TRP A 47 5.12 -4.97 11.65
C TRP A 47 6.62 -5.23 11.57
N LEU A 48 7.24 -4.77 10.50
CA LEU A 48 8.68 -4.84 10.29
C LEU A 48 9.31 -3.54 10.78
N SER A 49 9.71 -3.52 12.05
CA SER A 49 10.26 -2.33 12.73
C SER A 49 11.46 -1.74 12.00
N ASP A 50 12.33 -2.60 11.46
CA ASP A 50 13.59 -2.20 10.83
C ASP A 50 13.35 -1.45 9.52
N LEU A 51 12.27 -1.82 8.81
CA LEU A 51 11.85 -1.18 7.56
C LEU A 51 10.81 -0.07 7.79
N LYS A 52 10.27 0.03 9.01
CA LYS A 52 9.10 0.87 9.35
C LYS A 52 7.91 0.60 8.41
N SER A 53 7.65 -0.68 8.17
CA SER A 53 6.70 -1.14 7.16
C SER A 53 5.76 -2.19 7.73
N TRP A 54 4.60 -2.32 7.12
CA TRP A 54 3.72 -3.46 7.34
C TRP A 54 3.94 -4.52 6.26
N GLU A 55 4.04 -5.76 6.67
CA GLU A 55 3.86 -6.92 5.81
C GLU A 55 2.39 -7.36 5.91
N ILE A 56 1.68 -7.50 4.79
CA ILE A 56 0.23 -7.73 4.75
C ILE A 56 -0.12 -8.69 3.62
N LYS A 57 -1.08 -9.60 3.86
CA LYS A 57 -1.58 -10.54 2.83
C LYS A 57 -2.42 -9.86 1.73
N ASN A 58 -2.35 -10.42 0.53
CA ASN A 58 -2.98 -9.97 -0.71
C ASN A 58 -4.45 -9.58 -0.57
N LYS A 59 -5.26 -10.40 0.12
CA LYS A 59 -6.70 -10.17 0.23
C LYS A 59 -7.09 -8.81 0.82
N TRP A 60 -6.17 -8.14 1.54
CA TRP A 60 -6.39 -6.82 2.14
C TRP A 60 -5.88 -5.66 1.26
N ILE A 61 -5.16 -5.95 0.19
CA ILE A 61 -4.46 -4.94 -0.62
C ILE A 61 -5.41 -4.02 -1.34
N LYS A 62 -6.56 -4.51 -1.80
CA LYS A 62 -7.55 -3.61 -2.39
C LYS A 62 -7.99 -2.53 -1.40
N ASP A 63 -8.41 -2.92 -0.20
CA ASP A 63 -8.91 -1.96 0.80
C ASP A 63 -7.80 -1.02 1.30
N ILE A 64 -6.58 -1.54 1.46
CA ILE A 64 -5.42 -0.75 1.85
C ILE A 64 -5.05 0.24 0.76
N SER A 65 -5.00 -0.19 -0.50
CA SER A 65 -4.74 0.69 -1.65
C SER A 65 -5.80 1.78 -1.76
N ASP A 66 -7.09 1.43 -1.59
CA ASP A 66 -8.19 2.40 -1.61
C ASP A 66 -8.00 3.47 -0.50
N ILE A 67 -7.64 3.06 0.73
CA ILE A 67 -7.32 4.02 1.81
C ILE A 67 -6.06 4.84 1.49
N CYS A 68 -5.03 4.22 0.93
CA CYS A 68 -3.80 4.92 0.57
C CYS A 68 -4.06 6.00 -0.51
N ILE A 69 -4.90 5.70 -1.50
CA ILE A 69 -5.30 6.65 -2.54
C ILE A 69 -6.04 7.85 -1.94
N GLU A 70 -6.76 7.69 -0.84
CA GLU A 70 -7.42 8.81 -0.17
C GLU A 70 -6.45 9.63 0.69
N GLU A 71 -5.51 8.97 1.37
CA GLU A 71 -4.73 9.57 2.46
C GLU A 71 -3.34 10.12 2.04
N TYR A 72 -2.84 9.69 0.88
CA TYR A 72 -1.49 10.03 0.39
C TYR A 72 -1.56 10.77 -0.94
N GLU A 73 -0.60 11.65 -1.21
CA GLU A 73 -0.50 12.39 -2.47
C GLU A 73 -0.02 11.51 -3.62
N GLN A 74 0.89 10.57 -3.34
CA GLN A 74 1.39 9.59 -4.29
C GLN A 74 1.23 8.18 -3.73
N VAL A 75 0.78 7.26 -4.57
CA VAL A 75 0.58 5.86 -4.20
C VAL A 75 1.10 4.98 -5.30
N PHE A 76 2.17 4.25 -5.02
CA PHE A 76 2.78 3.36 -5.99
C PHE A 76 2.53 1.91 -5.61
N PHE A 77 2.25 1.10 -6.62
CA PHE A 77 2.12 -0.34 -6.50
C PHE A 77 3.17 -1.04 -7.34
N ASP A 78 4.08 -1.75 -6.69
CA ASP A 78 5.16 -2.50 -7.31
C ASP A 78 4.80 -4.00 -7.33
N PHE A 79 4.65 -4.55 -8.53
CA PHE A 79 4.39 -5.97 -8.77
C PHE A 79 5.61 -6.68 -9.38
N GLY A 80 6.82 -6.21 -9.08
CA GLY A 80 8.12 -6.77 -9.44
C GLY A 80 8.58 -6.45 -10.87
N LYS A 81 7.69 -6.54 -11.87
CA LYS A 81 8.00 -6.19 -13.27
C LYS A 81 7.49 -4.82 -13.69
N GLU A 82 6.56 -4.27 -12.92
CA GLU A 82 5.83 -3.06 -13.25
C GLU A 82 5.57 -2.26 -11.98
N LEU A 83 5.75 -0.95 -12.10
CA LEU A 83 5.41 0.03 -11.08
C LEU A 83 4.22 0.84 -11.59
N LEU A 84 3.10 0.73 -10.87
CA LEU A 84 1.85 1.41 -11.20
C LEU A 84 1.66 2.62 -10.27
N ASP A 85 1.25 3.77 -10.83
CA ASP A 85 0.78 4.90 -10.04
C ASP A 85 -0.73 4.76 -9.81
N LEU A 86 -1.13 4.40 -8.59
CA LEU A 86 -2.54 4.17 -8.27
C LEU A 86 -3.38 5.46 -8.26
N LYS A 87 -2.77 6.65 -8.34
CA LYS A 87 -3.49 7.90 -8.58
C LYS A 87 -3.83 8.08 -10.06
N ASN A 88 -3.15 7.38 -10.96
CA ASN A 88 -3.49 7.33 -12.37
C ASN A 88 -4.66 6.34 -12.61
N PRO A 89 -5.75 6.77 -13.27
CA PRO A 89 -6.91 5.89 -13.51
C PRO A 89 -6.61 4.63 -14.33
N GLU A 90 -5.71 4.69 -15.31
CA GLU A 90 -5.36 3.55 -16.18
C GLU A 90 -4.54 2.51 -15.41
N ASP A 91 -3.56 2.97 -14.63
CA ASP A 91 -2.75 2.14 -13.76
C ASP A 91 -3.58 1.52 -12.64
N TYR A 92 -4.51 2.29 -12.03
CA TYR A 92 -5.42 1.77 -11.01
C TYR A 92 -6.38 0.71 -11.57
N ARG A 93 -6.84 0.87 -12.80
CA ARG A 93 -7.62 -0.17 -13.49
C ARG A 93 -6.78 -1.43 -13.69
N SER A 94 -5.55 -1.29 -14.17
CA SER A 94 -4.61 -2.40 -14.37
C SER A 94 -4.31 -3.12 -13.05
N PHE A 95 -4.11 -2.38 -11.96
CA PHE A 95 -3.97 -2.91 -10.60
C PHE A 95 -5.18 -3.76 -10.20
N LYS A 96 -6.41 -3.24 -10.39
CA LYS A 96 -7.64 -3.99 -10.07
C LYS A 96 -7.75 -5.27 -10.87
N GLU A 97 -7.50 -5.22 -12.16
CA GLU A 97 -7.55 -6.40 -13.02
C GLU A 97 -6.54 -7.46 -12.56
N LYS A 98 -5.33 -7.06 -12.17
CA LYS A 98 -4.27 -7.97 -11.71
C LYS A 98 -4.52 -8.57 -10.32
N ILE A 99 -5.06 -7.78 -9.39
CA ILE A 99 -5.38 -8.25 -8.03
C ILE A 99 -6.64 -9.11 -8.02
N LEU A 100 -7.65 -8.80 -8.83
CA LEU A 100 -8.91 -9.54 -8.90
C LEU A 100 -8.83 -10.82 -9.75
N SER A 101 -7.83 -10.94 -10.63
CA SER A 101 -7.63 -12.14 -11.47
C SER A 101 -6.80 -13.23 -10.80
N LYS A 102 -6.37 -13.04 -9.55
CA LYS A 102 -5.75 -14.06 -8.69
C LYS A 102 -6.78 -14.57 -7.69
#